data_AF-A0A9N9A829-F1
#
_entry.id   AF-A0A9N9A829-F1
#
_cell.length_a   1.000
_cell.length_b   1.000
_cell.length_c   1.000
_cell.angle_alpha   90.00
_cell.angle_beta   90.00
_cell.angle_gamma   90.00
#
_symmetry.space_group_name_H-M   'P 1'
#
loop_
_entity.id
_entity.type
_entity.pdbx_description
1 polymer ?
#
loop_
_entity_poly.entity_id
_entity_poly.type
_entity_poly.pdbx_seq_one_letter_code
_entity_poly.pdbx_strand_id
1 'polypeptide(L)'
;MSPNNAKVKTRKLKERLETQAQQKEEELTTELNQIKQQKAELETKLTESENTLANLQQQLDQIKNELSKKEQQRQNLEQKLTTEQTKSTDLENQLTALAVSSGLLTQQVENLTQQLSESEQKEKTTQLEAEVRGNLIREQGDKLNQQQTQITNYQQLLRNSEENLKKCQDLIAQKTEQLSQLEQEKNDLQLELDQAQAKIKQLETNLLTSQTKIQQLEAKIKELESKGNSSELTRLKKELAEEKKKNQTEKTKSQSEINRLKQELNQTKLKEEQLSQKIKELTVFLKKTDLTNLQAKFQKWRQKVQTSLPNKKPTPTPKIDWNNLSDKAEKLEEGTKWID
;
A
#
# COMPACT_ATOMS: atom_id res chain seq x y z
N MET A 1 -108.96 19.09 -173.27
CA MET A 1 -108.32 20.34 -172.79
C MET A 1 -107.76 20.09 -171.39
N SER A 2 -106.57 20.54 -170.98
CA SER A 2 -105.41 21.02 -171.76
C SER A 2 -104.10 20.76 -170.97
N PRO A 3 -102.94 20.49 -171.62
CA PRO A 3 -101.81 19.83 -170.95
C PRO A 3 -100.66 20.78 -170.57
N ASN A 4 -100.69 21.36 -169.36
CA ASN A 4 -99.59 22.21 -168.84
C ASN A 4 -99.14 21.84 -167.40
N ASN A 5 -99.40 20.59 -166.96
CA ASN A 5 -99.34 20.17 -165.55
C ASN A 5 -98.04 19.44 -165.14
N ALA A 6 -97.06 19.30 -166.05
CA ALA A 6 -95.87 18.46 -165.81
C ALA A 6 -94.59 19.26 -165.48
N LYS A 7 -94.19 20.22 -166.32
CA LYS A 7 -92.86 20.90 -166.20
C LYS A 7 -92.68 21.76 -164.94
N VAL A 8 -93.76 22.30 -164.36
CA VAL A 8 -93.69 23.13 -163.15
C VAL A 8 -93.42 22.30 -161.88
N LYS A 9 -93.91 21.05 -161.82
CA LYS A 9 -93.64 20.15 -160.69
C LYS A 9 -92.18 19.73 -160.63
N THR A 10 -91.55 19.42 -161.77
CA THR A 10 -90.14 18.98 -161.80
C THR A 10 -89.17 20.08 -161.36
N ARG A 11 -89.43 21.35 -161.72
CA ARG A 11 -88.61 22.50 -161.29
C ARG A 11 -88.71 22.72 -159.77
N LYS A 12 -89.92 22.72 -159.21
CA LYS A 12 -90.15 22.83 -157.76
C LYS A 12 -89.57 21.65 -156.97
N LEU A 13 -89.57 20.44 -157.53
CA LEU A 13 -88.95 19.28 -156.88
C LEU A 13 -87.42 19.40 -156.87
N LYS A 14 -86.81 19.89 -157.96
CA LYS A 14 -85.37 20.13 -158.02
C LYS A 14 -84.93 21.22 -157.04
N GLU A 15 -85.58 22.39 -157.06
CA GLU A 15 -85.34 23.45 -156.07
C GLU A 15 -85.47 22.92 -154.63
N ARG A 16 -86.52 22.15 -154.32
CA ARG A 16 -86.72 21.60 -152.97
C ARG A 16 -85.64 20.59 -152.55
N LEU A 17 -85.14 19.76 -153.48
CA LEU A 17 -84.04 18.84 -153.22
C LEU A 17 -82.70 19.58 -153.08
N GLU A 18 -82.50 20.66 -153.83
CA GLU A 18 -81.29 21.48 -153.79
C GLU A 18 -81.25 22.32 -152.50
N THR A 19 -82.39 22.87 -152.05
CA THR A 19 -82.54 23.46 -150.71
C THR A 19 -82.39 22.42 -149.60
N GLN A 20 -82.92 21.19 -149.74
CA GLN A 20 -82.68 20.13 -148.74
C GLN A 20 -81.22 19.70 -148.67
N ALA A 21 -80.51 19.65 -149.82
CA ALA A 21 -79.09 19.36 -149.85
C ALA A 21 -78.30 20.47 -149.14
N GLN A 22 -78.57 21.74 -149.46
CA GLN A 22 -77.94 22.89 -148.79
C GLN A 22 -78.24 22.94 -147.29
N GLN A 23 -79.49 22.74 -146.86
CA GLN A 23 -79.84 22.69 -145.44
C GLN A 23 -79.08 21.56 -144.71
N LYS A 24 -79.00 20.38 -145.32
CA LYS A 24 -78.27 19.25 -144.73
C LYS A 24 -76.75 19.45 -144.75
N GLU A 25 -76.22 20.18 -145.72
CA GLU A 25 -74.82 20.59 -145.80
C GLU A 25 -74.49 21.66 -144.74
N GLU A 26 -75.39 22.61 -144.48
CA GLU A 26 -75.29 23.58 -143.37
C GLU A 26 -75.41 22.90 -142.00
N GLU A 27 -76.34 21.95 -141.82
CA GLU A 27 -76.47 21.12 -140.62
C GLU A 27 -75.18 20.33 -140.35
N LEU A 28 -74.69 19.57 -141.34
CA LEU A 28 -73.44 18.81 -141.23
C LEU A 28 -72.21 19.71 -141.03
N THR A 29 -72.19 20.92 -141.62
CA THR A 29 -71.13 21.90 -141.39
C THR A 29 -71.17 22.44 -139.96
N THR A 30 -72.38 22.66 -139.42
CA THR A 30 -72.58 23.12 -138.04
C THR A 30 -72.18 22.04 -137.04
N GLU A 31 -72.62 20.79 -137.23
CA GLU A 31 -72.18 19.64 -136.44
C GLU A 31 -70.67 19.42 -136.52
N LEU A 32 -70.07 19.48 -137.72
CA LEU A 32 -68.62 19.34 -137.90
C LEU A 32 -67.84 20.43 -137.16
N ASN A 33 -68.32 21.68 -137.19
CA ASN A 33 -67.70 22.79 -136.46
C ASN A 33 -67.88 22.62 -134.94
N GLN A 34 -69.04 22.15 -134.48
CA GLN A 34 -69.29 21.88 -133.06
C GLN A 34 -68.42 20.72 -132.54
N ILE A 35 -68.25 19.65 -133.32
CA ILE A 35 -67.34 18.52 -133.02
C ILE A 35 -65.88 19.00 -133.01
N LYS A 36 -65.46 19.85 -133.96
CA LYS A 36 -64.11 20.45 -133.95
C LYS A 36 -63.88 21.30 -132.68
N GLN A 37 -64.86 22.10 -132.26
CA GLN A 37 -64.76 22.89 -131.04
C GLN A 37 -64.68 21.98 -129.80
N GLN A 38 -65.57 20.99 -129.66
CA GLN A 38 -65.53 20.01 -128.58
C GLN A 38 -64.20 19.26 -128.53
N LYS A 39 -63.65 18.89 -129.69
CA LYS A 39 -62.33 18.26 -129.79
C LYS A 39 -61.23 19.19 -129.25
N ALA A 40 -61.20 20.45 -129.68
CA ALA A 40 -60.20 21.41 -129.20
C ALA A 40 -60.32 21.68 -127.68
N GLU A 41 -61.54 21.76 -127.15
CA GLU A 41 -61.79 21.86 -125.71
C GLU A 41 -61.31 20.61 -124.94
N LEU A 42 -61.49 19.41 -125.50
CA LEU A 42 -61.01 18.16 -124.91
C LEU A 42 -59.47 18.03 -124.98
N GLU A 43 -58.85 18.43 -126.10
CA GLU A 43 -57.38 18.49 -126.24
C GLU A 43 -56.76 19.49 -125.25
N THR A 44 -57.43 20.62 -125.01
CA THR A 44 -57.02 21.62 -124.00
C THR A 44 -57.10 21.02 -122.59
N LYS A 45 -58.24 20.43 -122.21
CA LYS A 45 -58.45 19.77 -120.90
C LYS A 45 -57.51 18.58 -120.68
N LEU A 46 -57.19 17.82 -121.72
CA LEU A 46 -56.20 16.74 -121.67
C LEU A 46 -54.82 17.31 -121.34
N THR A 47 -54.39 18.35 -122.07
CA THR A 47 -53.11 19.03 -121.83
C THR A 47 -53.02 19.62 -120.41
N GLU A 48 -54.10 20.25 -119.92
CA GLU A 48 -54.20 20.74 -118.54
C GLU A 48 -54.10 19.61 -117.51
N SER A 49 -54.76 18.47 -117.76
CA SER A 49 -54.70 17.28 -116.90
C SER A 49 -53.32 16.62 -116.89
N GLU A 50 -52.64 16.55 -118.03
CA GLU A 50 -51.27 16.02 -118.16
C GLU A 50 -50.26 16.89 -117.41
N ASN A 51 -50.34 18.22 -117.58
CA ASN A 51 -49.53 19.18 -116.82
C ASN A 51 -49.78 19.07 -115.31
N THR A 52 -51.05 18.89 -114.90
CA THR A 52 -51.41 18.69 -113.49
C THR A 52 -50.84 17.38 -112.94
N LEU A 53 -50.92 16.29 -113.71
CA LEU A 53 -50.36 14.99 -113.32
C LEU A 53 -48.84 15.05 -113.17
N ALA A 54 -48.13 15.70 -114.09
CA ALA A 54 -46.68 15.87 -114.03
C ALA A 54 -46.25 16.67 -112.78
N ASN A 55 -46.96 17.75 -112.44
CA ASN A 55 -46.71 18.53 -111.23
C ASN A 55 -46.96 17.69 -109.96
N LEU A 56 -48.06 16.92 -109.91
CA LEU A 56 -48.36 16.03 -108.78
C LEU A 56 -47.32 14.90 -108.62
N GLN A 57 -46.78 14.36 -109.72
CA GLN A 57 -45.67 13.40 -109.68
C GLN A 57 -44.40 14.04 -109.11
N GLN A 58 -44.04 15.25 -109.55
CA GLN A 58 -42.89 15.98 -109.02
C GLN A 58 -43.03 16.26 -107.51
N GLN A 59 -44.22 16.68 -107.05
CA GLN A 59 -44.50 16.88 -105.62
C GLN A 59 -44.42 15.57 -104.83
N LEU A 60 -44.96 14.48 -105.38
CA LEU A 60 -44.89 13.15 -104.77
C LEU A 60 -43.45 12.68 -104.56
N ASP A 61 -42.57 12.90 -105.55
CA ASP A 61 -41.16 12.52 -105.45
C ASP A 61 -40.36 13.46 -104.52
N GLN A 62 -40.72 14.74 -104.43
CA GLN A 62 -40.19 15.63 -103.37
C GLN A 62 -40.57 15.11 -101.98
N ILE A 63 -41.85 14.79 -101.74
CA ILE A 63 -42.35 14.28 -100.46
C ILE A 63 -41.68 12.94 -100.10
N LYS A 64 -41.51 12.01 -101.03
CA LYS A 64 -40.77 10.74 -100.80
C LYS A 64 -39.32 11.00 -100.34
N ASN A 65 -38.64 11.93 -100.99
CA ASN A 65 -37.25 12.28 -100.65
C ASN A 65 -37.15 12.94 -99.28
N GLU A 66 -38.10 13.80 -98.90
CA GLU A 66 -38.15 14.38 -97.56
C GLU A 66 -38.49 13.34 -96.49
N LEU A 67 -39.45 12.45 -96.75
CA LEU A 67 -39.81 11.35 -95.86
C LEU A 67 -38.61 10.43 -95.56
N SER A 68 -37.85 10.06 -96.60
CA SER A 68 -36.63 9.25 -96.45
C SER A 68 -35.57 9.93 -95.58
N LYS A 69 -35.34 11.24 -95.78
CA LYS A 69 -34.43 12.03 -94.94
C LYS A 69 -34.93 12.13 -93.49
N LYS A 70 -36.24 12.28 -93.28
CA LYS A 70 -36.83 12.36 -91.94
C LYS A 70 -36.79 11.03 -91.20
N GLU A 71 -36.98 9.92 -91.90
CA GLU A 71 -36.85 8.58 -91.34
C GLU A 71 -35.40 8.29 -90.92
N GLN A 72 -34.40 8.65 -91.74
CA GLN A 72 -33.00 8.53 -91.35
C GLN A 72 -32.64 9.44 -90.15
N GLN A 73 -33.22 10.65 -90.08
CA GLN A 73 -33.08 11.53 -88.90
C GLN A 73 -33.67 10.90 -87.64
N ARG A 74 -34.85 10.26 -87.73
CA ARG A 74 -35.52 9.55 -86.63
C ARG A 74 -34.65 8.42 -86.09
N GLN A 75 -34.17 7.53 -86.95
CA GLN A 75 -33.33 6.39 -86.56
C GLN A 75 -32.03 6.83 -85.87
N ASN A 76 -31.38 7.89 -86.37
CA ASN A 76 -30.18 8.47 -85.75
C ASN A 76 -30.46 9.07 -84.35
N LEU A 77 -31.65 9.65 -84.13
CA LEU A 77 -32.05 10.18 -82.83
C LEU A 77 -32.41 9.05 -81.85
N GLU A 78 -33.06 7.98 -82.30
CA GLU A 78 -33.38 6.80 -81.50
C GLU A 78 -32.12 6.07 -80.98
N GLN A 79 -31.09 5.91 -81.84
CA GLN A 79 -29.79 5.36 -81.42
C GLN A 79 -29.09 6.22 -80.37
N LYS A 80 -29.12 7.56 -80.53
CA LYS A 80 -28.57 8.49 -79.53
C LYS A 80 -29.33 8.43 -78.21
N LEU A 81 -30.67 8.40 -78.26
CA LEU A 81 -31.51 8.28 -77.07
C LEU A 81 -31.19 7.00 -76.28
N THR A 82 -31.08 5.85 -76.97
CA THR A 82 -30.71 4.57 -76.36
C THR A 82 -29.32 4.61 -75.72
N THR A 83 -28.36 5.29 -76.38
CA THR A 83 -27.00 5.47 -75.87
C THR A 83 -26.97 6.31 -74.60
N GLU A 84 -27.68 7.44 -74.56
CA GLU A 84 -27.75 8.29 -73.36
C GLU A 84 -28.57 7.64 -72.23
N GLN A 85 -29.61 6.86 -72.55
CA GLN A 85 -30.34 6.06 -71.55
C GLN A 85 -29.42 5.06 -70.84
N THR A 86 -28.60 4.32 -71.60
CA THR A 86 -27.64 3.35 -71.02
C THR A 86 -26.64 4.06 -70.11
N LYS A 87 -26.09 5.21 -70.54
CA LYS A 87 -25.19 6.02 -69.71
C LYS A 87 -25.85 6.54 -68.43
N SER A 88 -27.13 6.93 -68.47
CA SER A 88 -27.87 7.36 -67.27
C SER A 88 -27.94 6.23 -66.25
N THR A 89 -28.31 5.02 -66.69
CA THR A 89 -28.36 3.84 -65.83
C THR A 89 -26.98 3.47 -65.27
N ASP A 90 -25.91 3.55 -66.06
CA ASP A 90 -24.54 3.30 -65.57
C ASP A 90 -24.11 4.33 -64.49
N LEU A 91 -24.47 5.61 -64.66
CA LEU A 91 -24.19 6.67 -63.69
C LEU A 91 -25.03 6.51 -62.41
N GLU A 92 -26.31 6.15 -62.52
CA GLU A 92 -27.19 5.84 -61.38
C GLU A 92 -26.66 4.66 -60.56
N ASN A 93 -26.16 3.62 -61.23
CA ASN A 93 -25.51 2.47 -60.57
C ASN A 93 -24.23 2.89 -59.83
N GLN A 94 -23.37 3.72 -60.45
CA GLN A 94 -22.15 4.24 -59.82
C GLN A 94 -22.47 5.13 -58.61
N LEU A 95 -23.46 6.03 -58.72
CA LEU A 95 -23.92 6.87 -57.61
C LEU A 95 -24.44 6.03 -56.44
N THR A 96 -25.19 4.97 -56.73
CA THR A 96 -25.69 4.03 -55.70
C THR A 96 -24.55 3.31 -55.00
N ALA A 97 -23.56 2.81 -55.75
CA ALA A 97 -22.37 2.16 -55.18
C ALA A 97 -21.52 3.12 -54.31
N LEU A 98 -21.38 4.39 -54.72
CA LEU A 98 -20.69 5.43 -53.96
C LEU A 98 -21.46 5.83 -52.69
N ALA A 99 -22.79 5.89 -52.73
CA ALA A 99 -23.60 6.15 -51.54
C ALA A 99 -23.46 5.04 -50.49
N VAL A 100 -23.47 3.77 -50.92
CA VAL A 100 -23.26 2.61 -50.05
C VAL A 100 -21.84 2.61 -49.45
N SER A 101 -20.80 2.83 -50.27
CA SER A 101 -19.42 2.84 -49.76
C SER A 101 -19.15 4.01 -48.83
N SER A 102 -19.74 5.19 -49.10
CA SER A 102 -19.67 6.35 -48.20
C SER A 102 -20.32 6.05 -46.84
N GLY A 103 -21.49 5.40 -46.82
CA GLY A 103 -22.14 5.01 -45.56
C GLY A 103 -21.32 4.01 -44.73
N LEU A 104 -20.70 3.02 -45.39
CA LEU A 104 -19.80 2.07 -44.72
C LEU A 104 -18.56 2.76 -44.15
N LEU A 105 -17.96 3.72 -44.87
CA LEU A 105 -16.82 4.50 -44.39
C LEU A 105 -17.20 5.39 -43.19
N THR A 106 -18.38 6.03 -43.20
CA THR A 106 -18.90 6.78 -42.05
C THR A 106 -19.03 5.88 -40.81
N GLN A 107 -19.61 4.69 -40.98
CA GLN A 107 -19.76 3.73 -39.87
C GLN A 107 -18.42 3.21 -39.34
N GLN A 108 -17.43 3.04 -40.22
CA GLN A 108 -16.07 2.65 -39.84
C GLN A 108 -15.36 3.76 -39.05
N VAL A 109 -15.50 5.03 -39.46
CA VAL A 109 -14.96 6.19 -38.74
C VAL A 109 -15.57 6.28 -37.34
N GLU A 110 -16.90 6.17 -37.21
CA GLU A 110 -17.58 6.20 -35.91
C GLU A 110 -17.08 5.09 -34.96
N ASN A 111 -16.95 3.85 -35.44
CA ASN A 111 -16.40 2.74 -34.66
C ASN A 111 -14.95 3.00 -34.20
N LEU A 112 -14.10 3.54 -35.08
CA LEU A 112 -12.71 3.85 -34.74
C LEU A 112 -12.61 5.01 -33.73
N THR A 113 -13.47 6.02 -33.84
CA THR A 113 -13.56 7.10 -32.85
C THR A 113 -14.00 6.59 -31.48
N GLN A 114 -14.98 5.68 -31.43
CA GLN A 114 -15.42 5.05 -30.18
C GLN A 114 -14.29 4.21 -29.54
N GLN A 115 -13.62 3.36 -30.32
CA GLN A 115 -12.49 2.54 -29.85
C GLN A 115 -11.32 3.39 -29.33
N LEU A 116 -11.01 4.50 -30.00
CA LEU A 116 -9.97 5.44 -29.55
C LEU A 116 -10.34 6.04 -28.18
N SER A 117 -11.57 6.52 -28.02
CA SER A 117 -12.03 7.11 -26.76
C SER A 117 -12.01 6.10 -25.60
N GLU A 118 -12.45 4.87 -25.84
CA GLU A 118 -12.37 3.79 -24.85
C GLU A 118 -10.91 3.46 -24.45
N SER A 119 -9.99 3.46 -25.43
CA SER A 119 -8.56 3.24 -25.18
C SER A 119 -7.95 4.37 -24.34
N GLU A 120 -8.26 5.63 -24.64
CA GLU A 120 -7.80 6.79 -23.87
C GLU A 120 -8.29 6.77 -22.42
N GLN A 121 -9.57 6.44 -22.19
CA GLN A 121 -10.11 6.31 -20.82
C GLN A 121 -9.48 5.15 -20.06
N LYS A 122 -9.21 4.02 -20.72
CA LYS A 122 -8.54 2.86 -20.12
C LYS A 122 -7.08 3.17 -19.77
N GLU A 123 -6.37 3.89 -20.63
CA GLU A 123 -5.00 4.34 -20.34
C GLU A 123 -5.01 5.28 -19.12
N LYS A 124 -5.86 6.30 -19.12
CA LYS A 124 -5.98 7.26 -18.01
C LYS A 124 -6.32 6.57 -16.68
N THR A 125 -7.20 5.57 -16.70
CA THR A 125 -7.53 4.75 -15.53
C THR A 125 -6.30 3.99 -15.03
N THR A 126 -5.55 3.37 -15.94
CA THR A 126 -4.33 2.62 -15.62
C THR A 126 -3.24 3.52 -15.03
N GLN A 127 -3.07 4.74 -15.56
CA GLN A 127 -2.13 5.74 -15.02
C GLN A 127 -2.50 6.17 -13.59
N LEU A 128 -3.79 6.46 -13.34
CA LEU A 128 -4.27 6.82 -12.00
C LEU A 128 -4.13 5.67 -11.00
N GLU A 129 -4.42 4.42 -11.40
CA GLU A 129 -4.18 3.25 -10.56
C GLU A 129 -2.70 3.09 -10.19
N ALA A 130 -1.80 3.31 -11.15
CA ALA A 130 -0.36 3.24 -10.92
C ALA A 130 0.11 4.33 -9.94
N GLU A 131 -0.41 5.56 -10.07
CA GLU A 131 -0.11 6.67 -9.15
C GLU A 131 -0.60 6.37 -7.72
N VAL A 132 -1.86 5.92 -7.57
CA VAL A 132 -2.43 5.56 -6.25
C VAL A 132 -1.64 4.43 -5.60
N ARG A 133 -1.27 3.38 -6.34
CA ARG A 133 -0.40 2.29 -5.85
C ARG A 133 0.98 2.82 -5.43
N GLY A 134 1.59 3.68 -6.24
CA GLY A 134 2.88 4.30 -5.93
C GLY A 134 2.86 5.14 -4.65
N ASN A 135 1.80 5.93 -4.45
CA ASN A 135 1.62 6.74 -3.24
C ASN A 135 1.38 5.88 -1.99
N LEU A 136 0.58 4.81 -2.10
CA LEU A 136 0.38 3.86 -0.99
C LEU A 136 1.68 3.15 -0.59
N ILE A 137 2.50 2.73 -1.57
CA ILE A 137 3.81 2.09 -1.31
C ILE A 137 4.74 3.06 -0.58
N ARG A 138 4.78 4.35 -0.98
CA ARG A 138 5.57 5.39 -0.29
C ARG A 138 5.11 5.57 1.16
N GLU A 139 3.81 5.75 1.39
CA GLU A 139 3.26 5.96 2.74
C GLU A 139 3.52 4.75 3.66
N GLN A 140 3.44 3.52 3.13
CA GLN A 140 3.80 2.31 3.87
C GLN A 140 5.31 2.23 4.14
N GLY A 141 6.16 2.60 3.18
CA GLY A 141 7.61 2.70 3.36
C GLY A 141 8.00 3.68 4.46
N ASP A 142 7.39 4.86 4.51
CA ASP A 142 7.63 5.86 5.54
C ASP A 142 7.19 5.37 6.94
N LYS A 143 6.05 4.68 7.04
CA LYS A 143 5.60 4.06 8.29
C LYS A 143 6.55 2.96 8.77
N LEU A 144 7.05 2.12 7.87
CA LEU A 144 8.04 1.09 8.18
C LEU A 144 9.37 1.71 8.65
N ASN A 145 9.86 2.76 7.97
CA ASN A 145 11.05 3.49 8.38
C ASN A 145 10.90 4.09 9.79
N GLN A 146 9.77 4.74 10.09
CA GLN A 146 9.48 5.27 11.42
C GLN A 146 9.46 4.17 12.50
N GLN A 147 8.84 3.02 12.20
CA GLN A 147 8.84 1.86 13.11
C GLN A 147 10.24 1.29 13.32
N GLN A 148 11.06 1.21 12.27
CA GLN A 148 12.44 0.73 12.36
C GLN A 148 13.31 1.65 13.21
N THR A 149 13.15 2.96 13.11
CA THR A 149 13.81 3.94 14.00
C THR A 149 13.36 3.75 15.45
N GLN A 150 12.06 3.55 15.71
CA GLN A 150 11.56 3.28 17.07
C GLN A 150 12.12 1.98 17.66
N ILE A 151 12.16 0.89 16.89
CA ILE A 151 12.76 -0.39 17.30
C ILE A 151 14.24 -0.21 17.66
N THR A 152 15.00 0.50 16.82
CA THR A 152 16.42 0.80 17.06
C THR A 152 16.62 1.54 18.39
N ASN A 153 15.79 2.57 18.64
CA ASN A 153 15.84 3.34 19.88
C ASN A 153 15.50 2.48 21.12
N TYR A 154 14.49 1.61 21.04
CA TYR A 154 14.14 0.71 22.14
C TYR A 154 15.23 -0.33 22.40
N GLN A 155 15.87 -0.88 21.36
CA GLN A 155 17.01 -1.78 21.50
C GLN A 155 18.20 -1.12 22.21
N GLN A 156 18.50 0.14 21.89
CA GLN A 156 19.57 0.89 22.58
C GLN A 156 19.21 1.17 24.05
N LEU A 157 17.96 1.53 24.35
CA LEU A 157 17.50 1.70 25.73
C LEU A 157 17.57 0.39 26.53
N LEU A 158 17.25 -0.75 25.92
CA LEU A 158 17.34 -2.06 26.54
C LEU A 158 18.78 -2.40 26.90
N ARG A 159 19.72 -2.33 25.93
CA ARG A 159 21.16 -2.57 26.16
C ARG A 159 21.72 -1.70 27.28
N ASN A 160 21.39 -0.41 27.28
CA ASN A 160 21.80 0.52 28.33
C ASN A 160 21.21 0.13 29.70
N SER A 161 20.00 -0.43 29.75
CA SER A 161 19.39 -0.90 31.00
C SER A 161 20.02 -2.20 31.52
N GLU A 162 20.37 -3.12 30.61
CA GLU A 162 21.07 -4.39 30.92
C GLU A 162 22.47 -4.13 31.49
N GLU A 163 23.25 -3.24 30.87
CA GLU A 163 24.56 -2.83 31.38
C GLU A 163 24.47 -2.21 32.78
N ASN A 164 23.45 -1.37 33.01
CA ASN A 164 23.20 -0.76 34.31
C ASN A 164 22.71 -1.76 35.37
N LEU A 165 21.98 -2.80 34.97
CA LEU A 165 21.59 -3.90 35.85
C LEU A 165 22.82 -4.73 36.25
N LYS A 166 23.68 -5.07 35.29
CA LYS A 166 24.93 -5.81 35.54
C LYS A 166 25.85 -5.07 36.51
N LYS A 167 26.06 -3.77 36.31
CA LYS A 167 26.81 -2.92 37.26
C LYS A 167 26.22 -2.91 38.68
N CYS A 168 24.89 -2.97 38.81
CA CYS A 168 24.25 -3.08 40.12
C CYS A 168 24.45 -4.47 40.75
N GLN A 169 24.33 -5.55 39.98
CA GLN A 169 24.59 -6.91 40.45
C GLN A 169 26.04 -7.07 40.95
N ASP A 170 27.02 -6.57 40.19
CA ASP A 170 28.44 -6.64 40.54
C ASP A 170 28.74 -5.85 41.83
N LEU A 171 28.10 -4.69 42.02
CA LEU A 171 28.20 -3.90 43.25
C LEU A 171 27.56 -4.62 44.46
N ILE A 172 26.41 -5.27 44.28
CA ILE A 172 25.74 -6.05 45.33
C ILE A 172 26.61 -7.24 45.74
N ALA A 173 27.20 -7.96 44.79
CA ALA A 173 28.14 -9.05 45.06
C ALA A 173 29.35 -8.56 45.87
N GLN A 174 29.99 -7.46 45.45
CA GLN A 174 31.11 -6.86 46.18
C GLN A 174 30.72 -6.44 47.61
N LYS A 175 29.53 -5.89 47.81
CA LYS A 175 29.06 -5.45 49.13
C LYS A 175 28.66 -6.60 50.04
N THR A 176 28.18 -7.70 49.47
CA THR A 176 27.87 -8.94 50.19
C THR A 176 29.15 -9.59 50.70
N GLU A 177 30.18 -9.69 49.85
CA GLU A 177 31.50 -10.19 50.25
C GLU A 177 32.14 -9.35 51.36
N GLN A 178 32.10 -8.01 51.23
CA GLN A 178 32.58 -7.10 52.29
C GLN A 178 31.84 -7.26 53.62
N LEU A 179 30.54 -7.60 53.59
CA LEU A 179 29.75 -7.82 54.81
C LEU A 179 30.14 -9.15 55.47
N SER A 180 30.29 -10.22 54.69
CA SER A 180 30.76 -11.54 55.19
C SER A 180 32.13 -11.44 55.87
N GLN A 181 33.08 -10.71 55.26
CA GLN A 181 34.42 -10.49 55.83
C GLN A 181 34.37 -9.73 57.16
N LEU A 182 33.53 -8.68 57.27
CA LEU A 182 33.38 -7.91 58.51
C LEU A 182 32.66 -8.71 59.60
N GLU A 183 31.70 -9.56 59.25
CA GLU A 183 31.04 -10.48 60.19
C GLU A 183 32.02 -11.52 60.74
N GLN A 184 32.92 -12.05 59.89
CA GLN A 184 34.01 -12.91 60.34
C GLN A 184 34.99 -12.18 61.28
N GLU A 185 35.49 -11.00 60.88
CA GLU A 185 36.40 -10.18 61.71
C GLU A 185 35.79 -9.88 63.09
N LYS A 186 34.48 -9.58 63.14
CA LYS A 186 33.75 -9.39 64.40
C LYS A 186 33.75 -10.67 65.26
N ASN A 187 33.47 -11.83 64.68
CA ASN A 187 33.43 -13.10 65.42
C ASN A 187 34.81 -13.47 65.98
N ASP A 188 35.88 -13.24 65.21
CA ASP A 188 37.26 -13.48 65.64
C ASP A 188 37.64 -12.55 66.81
N LEU A 189 37.31 -11.25 66.74
CA LEU A 189 37.55 -10.30 67.82
C LEU A 189 36.71 -10.60 69.08
N GLN A 190 35.48 -11.10 68.94
CA GLN A 190 34.66 -11.55 70.08
C GLN A 190 35.33 -12.75 70.78
N LEU A 191 35.89 -13.69 70.01
CA LEU A 191 36.63 -14.84 70.57
C LEU A 191 37.91 -14.38 71.31
N GLU A 192 38.69 -13.45 70.75
CA GLU A 192 39.85 -12.86 71.44
C GLU A 192 39.46 -12.16 72.75
N LEU A 193 38.36 -11.42 72.72
CA LEU A 193 37.83 -10.69 73.88
C LEU A 193 37.42 -11.67 75.01
N ASP A 194 36.71 -12.75 74.68
CA ASP A 194 36.34 -13.78 75.65
C ASP A 194 37.56 -14.50 76.24
N GLN A 195 38.57 -14.79 75.42
CA GLN A 195 39.85 -15.35 75.88
C GLN A 195 40.60 -14.41 76.83
N ALA A 196 40.71 -13.13 76.49
CA ALA A 196 41.35 -12.11 77.34
C ALA A 196 40.59 -11.92 78.66
N GLN A 197 39.26 -11.87 78.60
CA GLN A 197 38.38 -11.75 79.78
C GLN A 197 38.52 -12.98 80.71
N ALA A 198 38.63 -14.20 80.14
CA ALA A 198 38.92 -15.41 80.90
C ALA A 198 40.33 -15.40 81.53
N LYS A 199 41.34 -14.91 80.79
CA LYS A 199 42.72 -14.83 81.30
C LYS A 199 42.86 -13.86 82.46
N ILE A 200 42.20 -12.70 82.39
CA ILE A 200 42.13 -11.73 83.51
C ILE A 200 41.54 -12.40 84.76
N LYS A 201 40.38 -13.09 84.63
CA LYS A 201 39.75 -13.82 85.75
C LYS A 201 40.67 -14.88 86.36
N GLN A 202 41.43 -15.61 85.53
CA GLN A 202 42.40 -16.60 86.01
C GLN A 202 43.52 -15.93 86.84
N LEU A 203 44.10 -14.83 86.35
CA LEU A 203 45.14 -14.09 87.06
C LEU A 203 44.62 -13.48 88.37
N GLU A 204 43.42 -12.92 88.38
CA GLU A 204 42.75 -12.39 89.58
C GLU A 204 42.49 -13.50 90.62
N THR A 205 42.05 -14.69 90.18
CA THR A 205 41.83 -15.86 91.06
C THR A 205 43.13 -16.40 91.66
N ASN A 206 44.18 -16.51 90.85
CA ASN A 206 45.50 -16.96 91.31
C ASN A 206 46.06 -16.00 92.37
N LEU A 207 45.94 -14.69 92.13
CA LEU A 207 46.43 -13.65 93.03
C LEU A 207 45.66 -13.65 94.37
N LEU A 208 44.34 -13.85 94.34
CA LEU A 208 43.52 -14.05 95.55
C LEU A 208 43.92 -15.32 96.32
N THR A 209 44.24 -16.41 95.61
CA THR A 209 44.65 -17.69 96.22
C THR A 209 46.00 -17.54 96.94
N SER A 210 47.00 -16.95 96.29
CA SER A 210 48.31 -16.67 96.90
C SER A 210 48.20 -15.70 98.10
N GLN A 211 47.34 -14.68 97.99
CA GLN A 211 47.05 -13.76 99.11
C GLN A 211 46.41 -14.49 100.30
N THR A 212 45.47 -15.42 100.04
CA THR A 212 44.83 -16.26 101.08
C THR A 212 45.83 -17.20 101.75
N LYS A 213 46.73 -17.83 100.96
CA LYS A 213 47.79 -18.69 101.50
C LYS A 213 48.73 -17.93 102.44
N ILE A 214 49.08 -16.68 102.09
CA ILE A 214 49.87 -15.80 102.96
C ILE A 214 49.15 -15.52 104.27
N GLN A 215 47.85 -15.15 104.24
CA GLN A 215 47.07 -14.91 105.45
C GLN A 215 46.99 -16.15 106.35
N GLN A 216 46.86 -17.35 105.77
CA GLN A 216 46.88 -18.62 106.52
C GLN A 216 48.24 -18.90 107.17
N LEU A 217 49.35 -18.65 106.45
CA LEU A 217 50.70 -18.79 107.00
C LEU A 217 50.96 -17.77 108.12
N GLU A 218 50.54 -16.51 107.95
CA GLU A 218 50.61 -15.47 108.99
C GLU A 218 49.82 -15.85 110.25
N ALA A 219 48.60 -16.38 110.09
CA ALA A 219 47.79 -16.84 111.21
C ALA A 219 48.43 -18.01 111.96
N LYS A 220 48.93 -19.03 111.25
CA LYS A 220 49.65 -20.18 111.84
C LYS A 220 50.91 -19.77 112.59
N ILE A 221 51.67 -18.82 112.05
CA ILE A 221 52.86 -18.28 112.72
C ILE A 221 52.46 -17.61 114.04
N LYS A 222 51.46 -16.73 114.02
CA LYS A 222 50.96 -16.04 115.21
C LYS A 222 50.44 -17.01 116.28
N GLU A 223 49.80 -18.12 115.87
CA GLU A 223 49.36 -19.17 116.78
C GLU A 223 50.56 -19.91 117.41
N LEU A 224 51.57 -20.29 116.63
CA LEU A 224 52.75 -20.99 117.13
C LEU A 224 53.66 -20.11 117.99
N GLU A 225 53.69 -18.80 117.76
CA GLU A 225 54.35 -17.83 118.66
C GLU A 225 53.78 -17.87 120.08
N SER A 226 52.48 -18.17 120.23
CA SER A 226 51.84 -18.34 121.55
C SER A 226 52.08 -19.72 122.21
N LYS A 227 52.61 -20.70 121.46
CA LYS A 227 52.73 -22.11 121.88
C LYS A 227 54.18 -22.60 122.06
N GLY A 228 55.18 -21.76 121.83
CA GLY A 228 56.60 -22.05 122.16
C GLY A 228 57.33 -23.03 121.23
N ASN A 229 56.75 -23.41 120.09
CA ASN A 229 57.29 -24.49 119.25
C ASN A 229 58.35 -23.99 118.24
N SER A 230 59.60 -23.83 118.72
CA SER A 230 60.71 -23.13 118.04
C SER A 230 61.07 -23.59 116.61
N SER A 231 61.15 -24.90 116.37
CA SER A 231 61.63 -25.46 115.09
C SER A 231 60.62 -25.29 113.95
N GLU A 232 59.35 -25.60 114.22
CA GLU A 232 58.26 -25.43 113.25
C GLU A 232 57.98 -23.95 112.96
N LEU A 233 58.09 -23.09 113.98
CA LEU A 233 58.02 -21.64 113.83
C LEU A 233 59.09 -21.11 112.85
N THR A 234 60.33 -21.60 112.99
CA THR A 234 61.44 -21.20 112.08
C THR A 234 61.18 -21.67 110.65
N ARG A 235 60.66 -22.90 110.45
CA ARG A 235 60.28 -23.42 109.13
C ARG A 235 59.18 -22.57 108.49
N LEU A 236 58.09 -22.29 109.21
CA LEU A 236 56.97 -21.52 108.68
C LEU A 236 57.34 -20.06 108.43
N LYS A 237 58.21 -19.44 109.24
CA LYS A 237 58.73 -18.10 108.96
C LYS A 237 59.57 -18.05 107.68
N LYS A 238 60.36 -19.10 107.39
CA LYS A 238 61.05 -19.24 106.11
C LYS A 238 60.08 -19.42 104.94
N GLU A 239 59.11 -20.32 105.07
CA GLU A 239 58.07 -20.57 104.05
C GLU A 239 57.23 -19.30 103.77
N LEU A 240 56.85 -18.54 104.80
CA LEU A 240 56.17 -17.26 104.64
C LEU A 240 57.06 -16.22 103.94
N ALA A 241 58.36 -16.15 104.24
CA ALA A 241 59.27 -15.23 103.57
C ALA A 241 59.45 -15.56 102.08
N GLU A 242 59.55 -16.85 101.74
CA GLU A 242 59.62 -17.34 100.37
C GLU A 242 58.30 -17.11 99.62
N GLU A 243 57.15 -17.44 100.22
CA GLU A 243 55.82 -17.21 99.63
C GLU A 243 55.50 -15.71 99.51
N LYS A 244 55.88 -14.86 100.47
CA LYS A 244 55.76 -13.39 100.35
C LYS A 244 56.61 -12.84 99.23
N LYS A 245 57.87 -13.28 99.08
CA LYS A 245 58.76 -12.85 97.99
C LYS A 245 58.23 -13.31 96.63
N LYS A 246 57.74 -14.56 96.55
CA LYS A 246 57.13 -15.13 95.36
C LYS A 246 55.85 -14.38 95.00
N ASN A 247 54.89 -14.25 95.92
CA ASN A 247 53.64 -13.51 95.71
C ASN A 247 53.89 -12.04 95.38
N GLN A 248 54.87 -11.35 95.98
CA GLN A 248 55.17 -9.97 95.61
C GLN A 248 55.66 -9.86 94.15
N THR A 249 56.41 -10.86 93.68
CA THR A 249 56.92 -10.95 92.30
C THR A 249 55.83 -11.37 91.31
N GLU A 250 54.97 -12.33 91.68
CA GLU A 250 53.81 -12.75 90.89
C GLU A 250 52.74 -11.66 90.86
N LYS A 251 52.56 -10.89 91.95
CA LYS A 251 51.63 -9.76 92.06
C LYS A 251 52.06 -8.62 91.14
N THR A 252 53.32 -8.20 91.14
CA THR A 252 53.76 -7.14 90.22
C THR A 252 53.61 -7.57 88.76
N LYS A 253 54.05 -8.79 88.40
CA LYS A 253 53.90 -9.33 87.03
C LYS A 253 52.44 -9.50 86.61
N SER A 254 51.61 -10.10 87.47
CA SER A 254 50.19 -10.31 87.17
C SER A 254 49.42 -9.00 87.15
N GLN A 255 49.77 -8.01 87.98
CA GLN A 255 49.13 -6.70 87.96
C GLN A 255 49.52 -5.91 86.70
N SER A 256 50.79 -5.95 86.26
CA SER A 256 51.17 -5.34 84.99
C SER A 256 50.46 -6.01 83.81
N GLU A 257 50.33 -7.34 83.84
CA GLU A 257 49.64 -8.09 82.78
C GLU A 257 48.12 -7.87 82.80
N ILE A 258 47.48 -7.84 83.97
CA ILE A 258 46.07 -7.47 84.12
C ILE A 258 45.83 -6.04 83.60
N ASN A 259 46.72 -5.09 83.89
CA ASN A 259 46.59 -3.72 83.41
C ASN A 259 46.76 -3.65 81.88
N ARG A 260 47.73 -4.37 81.31
CA ARG A 260 47.94 -4.50 79.86
C ARG A 260 46.72 -5.10 79.17
N LEU A 261 46.26 -6.27 79.64
CA LEU A 261 45.09 -6.95 79.11
C LEU A 261 43.80 -6.12 79.26
N LYS A 262 43.63 -5.35 80.35
CA LYS A 262 42.48 -4.43 80.49
C LYS A 262 42.53 -3.27 79.50
N GLN A 263 43.72 -2.78 79.15
CA GLN A 263 43.88 -1.76 78.11
C GLN A 263 43.62 -2.33 76.71
N GLU A 264 44.16 -3.50 76.39
CA GLU A 264 43.92 -4.22 75.14
C GLU A 264 42.43 -4.56 74.97
N LEU A 265 41.78 -5.12 75.99
CA LEU A 265 40.35 -5.43 76.00
C LEU A 265 39.46 -4.20 75.74
N ASN A 266 39.81 -3.03 76.29
CA ASN A 266 39.08 -1.79 76.02
C ASN A 266 39.26 -1.32 74.56
N GLN A 267 40.43 -1.54 73.96
CA GLN A 267 40.66 -1.22 72.53
C GLN A 267 39.93 -2.20 71.61
N THR A 268 39.93 -3.50 71.94
CA THR A 268 39.18 -4.53 71.18
C THR A 268 37.68 -4.27 71.22
N LYS A 269 37.11 -3.92 72.40
CA LYS A 269 35.70 -3.52 72.52
C LYS A 269 35.33 -2.32 71.65
N LEU A 270 36.20 -1.31 71.57
CA LEU A 270 35.95 -0.14 70.72
C LEU A 270 35.94 -0.51 69.23
N LYS A 271 36.83 -1.42 68.79
CA LYS A 271 36.84 -1.92 67.42
C LYS A 271 35.61 -2.77 67.09
N GLU A 272 35.20 -3.66 68.01
CA GLU A 272 34.03 -4.53 67.85
C GLU A 272 32.72 -3.73 67.71
N GLU A 273 32.57 -2.66 68.50
CA GLU A 273 31.45 -1.71 68.39
C GLU A 273 31.47 -0.98 67.04
N GLN A 274 32.64 -0.49 66.59
CA GLN A 274 32.80 0.15 65.28
C GLN A 274 32.46 -0.79 64.12
N LEU A 275 32.87 -2.06 64.20
CA LEU A 275 32.54 -3.09 63.21
C LEU A 275 31.04 -3.40 63.23
N SER A 276 30.41 -3.53 64.40
CA SER A 276 28.96 -3.72 64.54
C SER A 276 28.16 -2.58 63.90
N GLN A 277 28.59 -1.33 64.07
CA GLN A 277 27.96 -0.17 63.43
C GLN A 277 28.11 -0.23 61.91
N LYS A 278 29.32 -0.55 61.40
CA LYS A 278 29.59 -0.66 59.97
C LYS A 278 28.83 -1.80 59.28
N ILE A 279 28.71 -2.96 59.92
CA ILE A 279 27.87 -4.09 59.47
C ILE A 279 26.40 -3.65 59.39
N LYS A 280 25.90 -2.94 60.41
CA LYS A 280 24.52 -2.42 60.45
C LYS A 280 24.25 -1.43 59.31
N GLU A 281 25.18 -0.51 59.04
CA GLU A 281 25.10 0.43 57.91
C GLU A 281 25.09 -0.29 56.56
N LEU A 282 26.00 -1.25 56.34
CA LEU A 282 26.06 -2.05 55.10
C LEU A 282 24.79 -2.91 54.91
N THR A 283 24.25 -3.48 55.99
CA THR A 283 22.98 -4.22 55.98
C THR A 283 21.81 -3.33 55.54
N VAL A 284 21.74 -2.10 56.05
CA VAL A 284 20.72 -1.12 55.66
C VAL A 284 20.92 -0.66 54.21
N PHE A 285 22.17 -0.49 53.78
CA PHE A 285 22.51 -0.14 52.40
C PHE A 285 22.03 -1.21 51.40
N LEU A 286 22.32 -2.49 51.64
CA LEU A 286 21.85 -3.60 50.79
C LEU A 286 20.32 -3.59 50.68
N LYS A 287 19.61 -3.62 51.82
CA LYS A 287 18.13 -3.60 51.85
C LYS A 287 17.49 -2.40 51.13
N LYS A 288 18.12 -1.21 51.18
CA LYS A 288 17.64 -0.04 50.42
C LYS A 288 17.93 -0.15 48.93
N THR A 289 19.09 -0.67 48.56
CA THR A 289 19.57 -0.66 47.16
C THR A 289 18.77 -1.64 46.30
N ASP A 290 18.41 -2.81 46.85
CA ASP A 290 17.66 -3.85 46.15
C ASP A 290 16.24 -3.41 45.74
N LEU A 291 15.45 -2.83 46.66
CA LEU A 291 14.10 -2.38 46.33
C LEU A 291 14.08 -1.00 45.67
N THR A 292 14.54 0.04 46.38
CA THR A 292 14.18 1.42 46.00
C THR A 292 14.88 1.90 44.73
N ASN A 293 16.11 1.44 44.48
CA ASN A 293 16.91 1.89 43.35
C ASN A 293 16.50 1.18 42.05
N LEU A 294 16.20 -0.12 42.09
CA LEU A 294 15.55 -0.82 40.97
C LEU A 294 14.17 -0.21 40.67
N GLN A 295 13.33 -0.03 41.68
CA GLN A 295 11.96 0.50 41.50
C GLN A 295 11.99 1.92 40.90
N ALA A 296 12.88 2.80 41.36
CA ALA A 296 13.04 4.14 40.80
C ALA A 296 13.58 4.13 39.36
N LYS A 297 14.54 3.26 39.02
CA LYS A 297 15.03 3.08 37.65
C LYS A 297 13.93 2.54 36.73
N PHE A 298 13.14 1.57 37.20
CA PHE A 298 12.04 0.97 36.45
C PHE A 298 10.90 1.98 36.20
N GLN A 299 10.55 2.81 37.18
CA GLN A 299 9.58 3.90 37.00
C GLN A 299 10.09 4.97 36.01
N LYS A 300 11.38 5.36 36.07
CA LYS A 300 11.98 6.28 35.08
C LYS A 300 12.00 5.69 33.68
N TRP A 301 12.27 4.39 33.53
CA TRP A 301 12.19 3.69 32.25
C TRP A 301 10.74 3.69 31.73
N ARG A 302 9.77 3.35 32.57
CA ARG A 302 8.34 3.35 32.24
C ARG A 302 7.86 4.74 31.80
N GLN A 303 8.23 5.80 32.53
CA GLN A 303 7.94 7.19 32.15
C GLN A 303 8.55 7.54 30.80
N LYS A 304 9.83 7.22 30.55
CA LYS A 304 10.47 7.47 29.25
C LYS A 304 9.71 6.80 28.11
N VAL A 305 9.38 5.51 28.24
CA VAL A 305 8.59 4.76 27.25
C VAL A 305 7.22 5.43 27.03
N GLN A 306 6.55 5.89 28.09
CA GLN A 306 5.28 6.63 27.98
C GLN A 306 5.41 7.98 27.28
N THR A 307 6.47 8.76 27.55
CA THR A 307 6.69 10.08 26.94
C THR A 307 7.18 10.01 25.50
N SER A 308 7.74 8.87 25.06
CA SER A 308 8.18 8.65 23.68
C SER A 308 7.06 8.17 22.74
N LEU A 309 5.85 7.95 23.26
CA LEU A 309 4.68 7.58 22.46
C LEU A 309 3.91 8.84 22.01
N PRO A 310 3.76 9.11 20.70
CA PRO A 310 2.87 10.16 20.23
C PRO A 310 1.40 9.78 20.48
N ASN A 311 0.63 10.76 20.95
CA ASN A 311 -0.79 10.68 21.33
C ASN A 311 -1.63 9.66 20.54
N LYS A 312 -1.90 8.50 21.15
CA LYS A 312 -3.08 7.67 20.85
C LYS A 312 -3.83 7.40 22.16
N LYS A 313 -5.15 7.53 22.11
CA LYS A 313 -6.05 7.41 23.28
C LYS A 313 -5.76 6.12 24.06
N PRO A 314 -5.73 6.16 25.40
CA PRO A 314 -5.45 4.97 26.20
C PRO A 314 -6.62 3.97 26.12
N THR A 315 -6.37 2.80 25.55
CA THR A 315 -7.18 1.61 25.85
C THR A 315 -6.87 1.13 27.27
N PRO A 316 -7.88 0.76 28.08
CA PRO A 316 -7.67 0.36 29.46
C PRO A 316 -6.91 -0.98 29.51
N THR A 317 -5.69 -0.95 30.02
CA THR A 317 -4.90 -2.17 30.27
C THR A 317 -5.40 -2.85 31.55
N PRO A 318 -5.44 -4.20 31.63
CA PRO A 318 -5.88 -4.88 32.84
C PRO A 318 -4.98 -4.54 34.03
N LYS A 319 -5.58 -4.33 35.21
CA LYS A 319 -4.82 -4.29 36.47
C LYS A 319 -4.29 -5.69 36.77
N ILE A 320 -3.04 -5.94 36.39
CA ILE A 320 -2.29 -7.09 36.92
C ILE A 320 -1.98 -6.78 38.39
N ASP A 321 -2.51 -7.60 39.29
CA ASP A 321 -2.21 -7.52 40.72
C ASP A 321 -0.85 -8.19 40.98
N TRP A 322 0.14 -7.38 41.34
CA TRP A 322 1.52 -7.82 41.56
C TRP A 322 1.70 -8.54 42.89
N ASN A 323 0.73 -8.46 43.82
CA ASN A 323 0.80 -9.19 45.08
C ASN A 323 0.62 -10.71 44.89
N ASN A 324 0.08 -11.14 43.74
CA ASN A 324 -0.28 -12.54 43.46
C ASN A 324 0.75 -13.25 42.56
N LEU A 325 1.99 -12.72 42.49
CA LEU A 325 3.11 -13.34 41.75
C LEU A 325 4.04 -14.16 42.64
N SER A 326 4.02 -13.96 43.97
CA SER A 326 4.81 -14.76 44.92
C SER A 326 4.36 -16.23 44.89
N ASP A 327 3.06 -16.47 45.07
CA ASP A 327 2.40 -17.78 45.06
C ASP A 327 2.51 -18.54 43.72
N LYS A 328 2.95 -17.86 42.65
CA LYS A 328 3.18 -18.44 41.33
C LYS A 328 4.64 -18.81 41.05
N ALA A 329 5.59 -18.21 41.77
CA ALA A 329 6.99 -18.64 41.70
C ALA A 329 7.18 -20.01 42.38
N GLU A 330 6.56 -20.18 43.55
CA GLU A 330 6.66 -21.40 44.37
C GLU A 330 6.11 -22.65 43.63
N LYS A 331 5.08 -22.48 42.79
CA LYS A 331 4.50 -23.57 41.97
C LYS A 331 5.29 -23.95 40.72
N LEU A 332 6.34 -23.22 40.37
CA LEU A 332 7.22 -23.57 39.24
C LEU A 332 8.42 -24.42 39.67
N GLU A 333 8.80 -24.43 40.96
CA GLU A 333 9.85 -25.32 41.48
C GLU A 333 9.36 -26.76 41.72
N GLU A 334 8.06 -26.99 41.91
CA GLU A 334 7.50 -28.36 42.00
C GLU A 334 7.33 -29.04 40.62
N GLY A 335 7.34 -28.27 39.53
CA GLY A 335 7.05 -28.75 38.17
C GLY A 335 8.22 -29.42 37.44
N THR A 336 9.46 -29.23 37.88
CA THR A 336 10.68 -29.71 37.18
C THR A 336 11.07 -31.15 37.50
N LYS A 337 10.24 -31.92 38.21
CA LYS A 337 10.58 -33.27 38.72
C LYS A 337 10.14 -34.45 37.84
N TRP A 338 9.68 -34.21 36.62
CA TRP A 338 9.19 -35.24 35.68
C TRP A 338 9.58 -34.98 34.23
N ILE A 339 10.88 -34.94 33.92
CA ILE A 339 11.42 -35.29 32.59
C ILE A 339 12.74 -36.05 32.79
N ASP A 340 12.64 -37.38 32.70
CA ASP A 340 13.69 -38.35 32.34
C ASP A 340 13.11 -39.20 31.19
#